data_AF-A0A6C0P338-F1
#
_entry.id   AF-A0A6C0P338-F1
#
_cell.length_a   1.000
_cell.length_b   1.000
_cell.length_c   1.000
_cell.angle_alpha   90.00
_cell.angle_beta   90.00
_cell.angle_gamma   90.00
#
_symmetry.space_group_name_H-M   'P 1'
#
loop_
_entity.id
_entity.type
_entity.pdbx_description
1 polymer ?
#
loop_
_entity_poly.entity_id
_entity_poly.type
_entity_poly.pdbx_seq_one_letter_code
_entity_poly.pdbx_strand_id
1 'polypeptide(L)'
;MVIFYTNSSHKFILLKCNRNHILEEEGIGLRKLGVLLSAIMLVLTIFTPSVHASQPPAKLAPLYIDGQPTSYISKIIDGQKVSLIALRAASSALKLDVTWAPADKTWVVANDNHRIVLKLNSKVAQADGKSTTLPVPAQNINGVGYVPLRFIVEASGGRIIEVNTKQLTVGESVTKRTTLILWASSSHHEELIRYIWDDDVEGLKSIMDDWHELTLPDDAIGIGPYAFANSTQMIQAFLDAGFPINYRQSSYNGLMDDSGYTLLHSLAYNGQYELVSYLLEHGVDANMPTISGDLAIDLAIQGKEYLEKGDHPFEISDVNVRLANYDKTIELLRKYTKFDLYFKDNKGNILAEDEDIVPDSVTVQQALGDPSGNSYQISMTFKDPAKLESITAAHVGETIGIYLNEKLLVDPMVSAPIKGGSLAISGQFTEEEANAFIEDLKQAMA
;
A
#
# COMPACT_ATOMS: atom_id res chain seq x y z
N MET A 1 -0.19 -25.84 9.19
CA MET A 1 1.27 -26.03 9.35
C MET A 1 1.82 -26.38 7.98
N VAL A 2 2.89 -25.68 7.60
CA VAL A 2 3.63 -25.67 6.32
C VAL A 2 3.01 -24.81 5.19
N ILE A 3 3.82 -23.84 4.78
CA ILE A 3 3.79 -22.90 3.65
C ILE A 3 4.23 -23.63 2.38
N PHE A 4 3.80 -23.21 1.19
CA PHE A 4 4.66 -23.22 -0.02
C PHE A 4 4.38 -22.04 -0.96
N TYR A 5 5.47 -21.58 -1.59
CA TYR A 5 5.64 -20.49 -2.55
C TYR A 5 5.41 -20.95 -4.03
N THR A 6 5.86 -20.15 -5.00
CA THR A 6 5.25 -19.82 -6.31
C THR A 6 5.70 -20.59 -7.58
N ASN A 7 4.93 -20.36 -8.67
CA ASN A 7 5.30 -20.14 -10.09
C ASN A 7 5.15 -21.24 -11.19
N SER A 8 4.72 -20.72 -12.34
CA SER A 8 4.63 -21.16 -13.73
C SER A 8 5.12 -22.57 -14.12
N SER A 9 4.19 -23.51 -14.25
CA SER A 9 4.14 -24.43 -15.40
C SER A 9 2.82 -25.19 -15.40
N HIS A 10 1.97 -24.91 -16.39
CA HIS A 10 0.67 -25.57 -16.56
C HIS A 10 0.83 -27.08 -16.83
N LYS A 11 0.37 -27.94 -15.91
CA LYS A 11 -0.36 -29.20 -16.18
C LYS A 11 -0.92 -29.84 -14.91
N PHE A 12 -2.21 -30.20 -14.95
CA PHE A 12 -2.97 -30.81 -13.85
C PHE A 12 -2.83 -32.35 -13.82
N ILE A 13 -2.83 -32.93 -12.61
CA ILE A 13 -3.26 -34.31 -12.38
C ILE A 13 -4.27 -34.32 -11.22
N LEU A 14 -5.48 -34.77 -11.52
CA LEU A 14 -6.57 -35.04 -10.58
C LEU A 14 -6.39 -36.44 -9.98
N LEU A 15 -6.29 -36.55 -8.66
CA LEU A 15 -6.51 -37.81 -7.94
C LEU A 15 -7.65 -37.62 -6.93
N LYS A 16 -8.83 -38.12 -7.30
CA LYS A 16 -9.96 -38.36 -6.38
C LYS A 16 -9.56 -39.49 -5.43
N CYS A 17 -9.69 -39.27 -4.12
CA CYS A 17 -9.88 -40.36 -3.17
C CYS A 17 -11.22 -40.16 -2.46
N ASN A 18 -12.13 -41.10 -2.67
CA ASN A 18 -13.39 -41.23 -1.99
C ASN A 18 -13.28 -42.45 -1.06
N ARG A 19 -13.61 -42.31 0.22
CA ARG A 19 -14.00 -43.40 1.11
C ARG A 19 -14.99 -42.85 2.12
N ASN A 20 -16.23 -43.34 2.05
CA ASN A 20 -16.86 -44.04 3.16
C ASN A 20 -18.13 -44.76 2.66
N HIS A 21 -18.11 -46.09 2.77
CA HIS A 21 -19.25 -47.00 2.76
C HIS A 21 -19.32 -47.59 4.17
N ILE A 22 -20.49 -47.58 4.81
CA ILE A 22 -21.04 -48.74 5.55
C ILE A 22 -22.55 -48.77 5.34
N LEU A 23 -23.06 -49.99 5.20
CA LEU A 23 -24.34 -50.45 4.66
C LEU A 23 -25.46 -50.58 5.73
N GLU A 24 -26.70 -50.42 5.24
CA GLU A 24 -27.94 -51.22 5.42
C GLU A 24 -28.34 -51.83 6.78
N GLU A 25 -29.58 -51.53 7.19
CA GLU A 25 -30.45 -52.45 7.95
C GLU A 25 -31.73 -52.76 7.14
N GLU A 26 -32.12 -54.03 7.14
CA GLU A 26 -33.29 -54.59 6.45
C GLU A 26 -34.61 -54.45 7.26
N GLY A 27 -35.67 -54.02 6.58
CA GLY A 27 -37.01 -54.65 6.53
C GLY A 27 -37.90 -54.77 7.77
N ILE A 28 -39.12 -54.19 7.69
CA ILE A 28 -40.44 -54.89 7.82
C ILE A 28 -41.58 -53.95 7.36
N GLY A 29 -42.35 -54.37 6.35
CA GLY A 29 -43.82 -54.25 6.37
C GLY A 29 -44.53 -52.95 5.93
N LEU A 30 -44.32 -52.46 4.70
CA LEU A 30 -45.40 -51.78 3.95
C LEU A 30 -46.55 -52.78 3.80
N ARG A 31 -47.82 -52.41 3.98
CA ARG A 31 -48.67 -51.90 2.88
C ARG A 31 -50.09 -51.76 3.45
N LYS A 32 -50.40 -50.64 4.13
CA LYS A 32 -51.77 -50.10 4.33
C LYS A 32 -51.82 -48.84 5.20
N LEU A 33 -50.73 -48.48 5.91
CA LEU A 33 -50.68 -47.26 6.74
C LEU A 33 -50.01 -46.04 6.05
N GLY A 34 -49.22 -46.25 4.99
CA GLY A 34 -48.42 -45.19 4.34
C GLY A 34 -49.17 -44.21 3.44
N VAL A 35 -50.43 -44.49 3.08
CA VAL A 35 -51.23 -43.61 2.22
C VAL A 35 -52.01 -42.56 3.02
N LEU A 36 -52.29 -42.80 4.32
CA LEU A 36 -53.02 -41.83 5.15
C LEU A 36 -52.10 -40.81 5.84
N LEU A 37 -50.88 -41.19 6.21
CA LEU A 37 -49.91 -40.27 6.84
C LEU A 37 -49.17 -39.37 5.84
N SER A 38 -49.03 -39.79 4.57
CA SER A 38 -48.45 -38.95 3.51
C SER A 38 -49.39 -37.83 3.07
N ALA A 39 -50.71 -38.01 3.17
CA ALA A 39 -51.68 -36.97 2.84
C ALA A 39 -51.76 -35.86 3.91
N ILE A 40 -51.52 -36.18 5.19
CA ILE A 40 -51.54 -35.18 6.28
C ILE A 40 -50.21 -34.40 6.36
N MET A 41 -49.07 -35.04 6.04
CA MET A 41 -47.78 -34.34 6.01
C MET A 41 -47.56 -33.45 4.76
N LEU A 42 -48.33 -33.67 3.68
CA LEU A 42 -48.29 -32.82 2.48
C LEU A 42 -49.13 -31.52 2.63
N VAL A 43 -50.07 -31.47 3.58
CA VAL A 43 -50.93 -30.29 3.81
C VAL A 43 -50.33 -29.35 4.87
N LEU A 44 -49.40 -29.82 5.70
CA LEU A 44 -48.69 -29.02 6.72
C LEU A 44 -47.42 -28.30 6.21
N THR A 45 -46.98 -28.54 4.97
CA THR A 45 -45.83 -27.84 4.36
C THR A 45 -46.20 -26.58 3.59
N ILE A 46 -47.49 -26.26 3.42
CA ILE A 46 -47.94 -25.13 2.58
C ILE A 46 -48.12 -23.82 3.38
N PHE A 47 -47.91 -23.84 4.70
CA PHE A 47 -47.93 -22.62 5.53
C PHE A 47 -46.73 -22.57 6.49
N THR A 48 -45.52 -22.49 5.94
CA THR A 48 -44.47 -21.74 6.65
C THR A 48 -44.66 -20.29 6.25
N PRO A 49 -45.09 -19.37 7.13
CA PRO A 49 -44.96 -17.96 6.82
C PRO A 49 -43.48 -17.73 6.58
N SER A 50 -43.13 -17.32 5.37
CA SER A 50 -41.78 -16.87 5.06
C SER A 50 -41.48 -15.72 6.01
N VAL A 51 -40.82 -16.04 7.13
CA VAL A 51 -40.08 -15.06 7.91
C VAL A 51 -38.96 -14.66 6.96
N HIS A 52 -39.26 -13.67 6.12
CA HIS A 52 -38.22 -12.94 5.44
C HIS A 52 -37.40 -12.34 6.57
N ALA A 53 -36.27 -12.97 6.89
CA ALA A 53 -35.26 -12.32 7.69
C ALA A 53 -35.05 -10.97 7.02
N SER A 54 -35.43 -9.89 7.70
CA SER A 54 -35.18 -8.54 7.22
C SER A 54 -33.70 -8.51 6.89
N GLN A 55 -33.35 -8.27 5.61
CA GLN A 55 -31.96 -8.11 5.25
C GLN A 55 -31.35 -7.13 6.25
N PRO A 56 -30.20 -7.45 6.88
CA PRO A 56 -29.57 -6.53 7.80
C PRO A 56 -29.41 -5.20 7.05
N PRO A 57 -29.73 -4.06 7.71
CA PRO A 57 -29.71 -2.76 7.06
C PRO A 57 -28.39 -2.61 6.32
N ALA A 58 -28.47 -2.23 5.04
CA ALA A 58 -27.30 -2.09 4.20
C ALA A 58 -26.26 -1.22 4.90
N LYS A 59 -25.09 -1.80 5.21
CA LYS A 59 -24.00 -1.12 5.91
C LYS A 59 -23.66 0.14 5.11
N LEU A 60 -23.59 1.29 5.80
CA LEU A 60 -23.18 2.54 5.18
C LEU A 60 -21.75 2.40 4.65
N ALA A 61 -21.46 3.10 3.55
CA ALA A 61 -20.09 3.30 3.11
C ALA A 61 -19.29 3.92 4.26
N PRO A 62 -18.05 3.49 4.54
CA PRO A 62 -17.18 4.22 5.45
C PRO A 62 -16.97 5.65 4.95
N LEU A 63 -16.91 6.62 5.87
CA LEU A 63 -16.56 8.00 5.58
C LEU A 63 -15.24 8.33 6.29
N TYR A 64 -14.33 8.95 5.56
CA TYR A 64 -13.09 9.52 6.07
C TYR A 64 -13.09 11.02 5.79
N ILE A 65 -12.75 11.84 6.79
CA ILE A 65 -12.55 13.29 6.65
C ILE A 65 -11.16 13.63 7.19
N ASP A 66 -10.28 14.18 6.36
CA ASP A 66 -8.85 14.36 6.69
C ASP A 66 -8.27 13.06 7.25
N GLY A 67 -8.73 11.96 6.67
CA GLY A 67 -8.37 10.64 7.12
C GLY A 67 -8.96 10.08 8.41
N GLN A 68 -9.64 10.94 9.13
CA GLN A 68 -10.62 10.73 10.18
C GLN A 68 -11.75 9.72 9.90
N PRO A 69 -11.81 8.48 10.41
CA PRO A 69 -13.06 7.72 10.33
C PRO A 69 -14.19 8.52 10.98
N THR A 70 -15.20 8.91 10.20
CA THR A 70 -16.22 9.85 10.63
C THR A 70 -17.61 9.26 10.49
N SER A 71 -18.42 9.36 11.54
CA SER A 71 -19.78 8.85 11.55
C SER A 71 -20.74 9.79 10.83
N TYR A 72 -21.61 9.22 9.99
CA TYR A 72 -22.72 9.92 9.36
C TYR A 72 -23.95 9.00 9.29
N ILE A 73 -25.11 9.58 8.97
CA ILE A 73 -26.34 8.80 8.74
C ILE A 73 -26.78 8.95 7.30
N SER A 74 -27.61 8.02 6.83
CA SER A 74 -28.27 8.15 5.54
C SER A 74 -29.79 8.09 5.70
N LYS A 75 -30.51 8.96 4.99
CA LYS A 75 -31.98 8.96 4.94
C LYS A 75 -32.47 8.95 3.51
N ILE A 76 -33.61 8.31 3.28
CA ILE A 76 -34.34 8.43 2.02
C ILE A 76 -35.32 9.59 2.16
N ILE A 77 -35.18 10.62 1.33
CA ILE A 77 -36.05 11.81 1.30
C ILE A 77 -36.42 12.05 -0.15
N ASP A 78 -37.71 12.18 -0.45
CA ASP A 78 -38.23 12.35 -1.82
C ASP A 78 -37.75 11.25 -2.80
N GLY A 79 -37.58 10.02 -2.31
CA GLY A 79 -37.07 8.88 -3.08
C GLY A 79 -35.55 8.86 -3.28
N GLN A 80 -34.82 9.86 -2.80
CA GLN A 80 -33.36 9.95 -2.90
C GLN A 80 -32.69 9.62 -1.57
N LYS A 81 -31.65 8.78 -1.62
CA LYS A 81 -30.80 8.49 -0.47
C LYS A 81 -29.79 9.61 -0.28
N VAL A 82 -29.84 10.30 0.86
CA VAL A 82 -28.98 11.45 1.18
C VAL A 82 -28.17 11.15 2.43
N SER A 83 -26.86 11.44 2.36
CA SER A 83 -25.94 11.37 3.49
C SER A 83 -26.02 12.66 4.32
N LEU A 84 -26.21 12.52 5.63
CA LEU A 84 -26.31 13.62 6.58
C LEU A 84 -25.25 13.44 7.66
N ILE A 85 -24.55 14.52 7.99
CA ILE A 85 -23.57 14.57 9.08
C ILE A 85 -24.10 15.46 10.20
N ALA A 86 -23.80 15.08 11.45
CA ALA A 86 -24.11 15.91 12.60
C ALA A 86 -23.24 17.17 12.56
N LEU A 87 -23.81 18.36 12.80
CA LEU A 87 -23.06 19.62 12.77
C LEU A 87 -21.84 19.61 13.72
N ARG A 88 -21.94 18.94 14.86
CA ARG A 88 -20.80 18.76 15.78
C ARG A 88 -19.70 17.87 15.19
N ALA A 89 -20.07 16.79 14.50
CA ALA A 89 -19.10 15.91 13.85
C ALA A 89 -18.43 16.63 12.68
N ALA A 90 -19.20 17.36 11.87
CA ALA A 90 -18.66 18.21 10.80
C ALA A 90 -17.74 19.31 11.35
N SER A 91 -18.15 19.99 12.42
CA SER A 91 -17.34 21.00 13.12
C SER A 91 -15.98 20.47 13.52
N SER A 92 -15.94 19.32 14.19
CA SER A 92 -14.68 18.70 14.62
C SER A 92 -13.83 18.22 13.44
N ALA A 93 -14.44 17.60 12.43
CA ALA A 93 -13.71 16.94 11.36
C ALA A 93 -13.25 17.88 10.24
N LEU A 94 -14.00 18.98 9.99
CA LEU A 94 -13.71 19.97 8.95
C LEU A 94 -13.10 21.26 9.51
N LYS A 95 -12.71 21.26 10.80
CA LYS A 95 -12.17 22.43 11.52
C LYS A 95 -13.09 23.67 11.42
N LEU A 96 -14.40 23.48 11.66
CA LEU A 96 -15.40 24.56 11.54
C LEU A 96 -15.92 25.02 12.91
N ASP A 97 -16.03 26.33 13.07
CA ASP A 97 -16.79 26.95 14.15
C ASP A 97 -18.28 26.87 13.90
N VAL A 98 -19.07 26.50 14.93
CA VAL A 98 -20.52 26.42 14.83
C VAL A 98 -21.20 27.22 15.93
N THR A 99 -21.93 28.26 15.52
CA THR A 99 -22.71 29.12 16.42
C THR A 99 -24.21 28.97 16.16
N TRP A 100 -25.01 28.89 17.23
CA TRP A 100 -26.47 28.87 17.14
C TRP A 100 -27.07 30.25 17.44
N ALA A 101 -27.83 30.80 16.49
CA ALA A 101 -28.63 32.01 16.66
C ALA A 101 -30.09 31.63 16.94
N PRO A 102 -30.54 31.64 18.22
CA PRO A 102 -31.86 31.11 18.59
C PRO A 102 -33.03 31.96 18.08
N ALA A 103 -32.86 33.28 17.97
CA ALA A 103 -33.89 34.19 17.47
C ALA A 103 -34.28 33.85 16.03
N ASP A 104 -33.28 33.57 15.19
CA ASP A 104 -33.46 33.27 13.76
C ASP A 104 -33.58 31.77 13.47
N LYS A 105 -33.46 30.93 14.50
CA LYS A 105 -33.36 29.47 14.41
C LYS A 105 -32.34 29.03 13.37
N THR A 106 -31.15 29.61 13.45
CA THR A 106 -30.13 29.50 12.41
C THR A 106 -28.79 29.07 13.00
N TRP A 107 -28.14 28.11 12.36
CA TRP A 107 -26.73 27.82 12.59
C TRP A 107 -25.88 28.67 11.66
N VAL A 108 -24.84 29.28 12.23
CA VAL A 108 -23.75 29.91 11.48
C VAL A 108 -22.56 28.98 11.63
N VAL A 109 -22.09 28.44 10.52
CA VAL A 109 -20.91 27.58 10.45
C VAL A 109 -19.82 28.32 9.69
N ALA A 110 -18.59 28.35 10.18
CA ALA A 110 -17.53 29.10 9.52
C ALA A 110 -16.15 28.47 9.74
N ASN A 111 -15.22 28.80 8.86
CA ASN A 111 -13.77 28.77 9.11
C ASN A 111 -13.20 30.13 8.70
N ASP A 112 -11.89 30.26 8.59
CA ASP A 112 -11.23 31.53 8.28
C ASP A 112 -11.66 32.13 6.93
N ASN A 113 -12.01 31.27 5.96
CA ASN A 113 -12.27 31.66 4.57
C ASN A 113 -13.75 31.57 4.16
N HIS A 114 -14.54 30.75 4.84
CA HIS A 114 -15.90 30.40 4.45
C HIS A 114 -16.91 30.64 5.55
N ARG A 115 -18.10 31.13 5.17
CA ARG A 115 -19.22 31.36 6.06
C ARG A 115 -20.51 30.77 5.50
N ILE A 116 -21.08 29.85 6.26
CA ILE A 116 -22.28 29.09 5.92
C ILE A 116 -23.41 29.42 6.90
N VAL A 117 -24.60 29.72 6.38
CA VAL A 117 -25.80 30.02 7.17
C VAL A 117 -26.87 28.98 6.88
N LEU A 118 -27.27 28.24 7.91
CA LEU A 118 -28.22 27.14 7.83
C LEU A 118 -29.43 27.44 8.72
N LYS A 119 -30.58 27.76 8.10
CA LYS A 119 -31.83 27.92 8.83
C LYS A 119 -32.47 26.57 9.11
N LEU A 120 -32.86 26.33 10.36
CA LEU A 120 -33.51 25.08 10.78
C LEU A 120 -34.78 24.82 9.96
N ASN A 121 -34.91 23.60 9.44
CA ASN A 121 -36.01 23.11 8.62
C ASN A 121 -36.20 23.88 7.29
N SER A 122 -35.18 24.59 6.81
CA SER A 122 -35.16 25.24 5.50
C SER A 122 -34.31 24.46 4.50
N LYS A 123 -34.79 24.30 3.26
CA LYS A 123 -33.94 23.84 2.14
C LYS A 123 -33.05 24.96 1.60
N VAL A 124 -33.25 26.22 1.99
CA VAL A 124 -32.39 27.34 1.58
C VAL A 124 -31.29 27.52 2.62
N ALA A 125 -30.04 27.48 2.16
CA ALA A 125 -28.83 27.83 2.88
C ALA A 125 -28.11 29.00 2.20
N GLN A 126 -27.18 29.64 2.89
CA GLN A 126 -26.24 30.58 2.26
C GLN A 126 -24.81 30.10 2.46
N ALA A 127 -24.01 30.10 1.40
CA ALA A 127 -22.57 29.87 1.44
C ALA A 127 -21.90 31.13 0.88
N ASP A 128 -21.06 31.79 1.69
CA ASP A 128 -20.37 33.04 1.35
C ASP A 128 -21.32 34.12 0.81
N GLY A 129 -22.49 34.24 1.47
CA GLY A 129 -23.56 35.18 1.11
C GLY A 129 -24.40 34.78 -0.09
N LYS A 130 -24.02 33.75 -0.86
CA LYS A 130 -24.78 33.23 -1.99
C LYS A 130 -25.81 32.20 -1.52
N SER A 131 -27.06 32.38 -1.93
CA SER A 131 -28.13 31.42 -1.61
C SER A 131 -28.00 30.14 -2.44
N THR A 132 -28.12 28.99 -1.77
CA THR A 132 -28.03 27.64 -2.34
C THR A 132 -29.19 26.79 -1.83
N THR A 133 -29.75 25.94 -2.69
CA THR A 133 -30.83 25.01 -2.33
C THR A 133 -30.25 23.64 -1.98
N LEU A 134 -30.47 23.22 -0.74
CA LEU A 134 -30.13 21.90 -0.22
C LEU A 134 -31.08 20.84 -0.78
N PRO A 135 -30.60 19.59 -1.02
CA PRO A 135 -31.47 18.49 -1.41
C PRO A 135 -32.53 18.22 -0.31
N VAL A 136 -32.11 18.36 0.95
CA VAL A 136 -32.92 18.17 2.14
C VAL A 136 -32.57 19.25 3.16
N PRO A 137 -33.53 19.70 3.99
CA PRO A 137 -33.27 20.79 4.91
C PRO A 137 -32.25 20.41 5.98
N ALA A 138 -31.48 21.39 6.45
CA ALA A 138 -30.78 21.27 7.72
C ALA A 138 -31.83 21.08 8.83
N GLN A 139 -31.73 20.01 9.60
CA GLN A 139 -32.83 19.52 10.43
C GLN A 139 -32.36 19.04 11.79
N ASN A 140 -33.24 19.12 12.78
CA ASN A 140 -33.01 18.51 14.08
C ASN A 140 -33.60 17.09 14.07
N ILE A 141 -32.76 16.09 14.32
CA ILE A 141 -33.19 14.69 14.48
C ILE A 141 -32.79 14.28 15.90
N ASN A 142 -33.79 14.03 16.75
CA ASN A 142 -33.61 13.59 18.13
C ASN A 142 -32.67 14.47 18.96
N GLY A 143 -32.75 15.79 18.80
CA GLY A 143 -31.91 16.76 19.52
C GLY A 143 -30.57 17.05 18.85
N VAL A 144 -30.23 16.37 17.75
CA VAL A 144 -28.98 16.58 17.02
C VAL A 144 -29.24 17.32 15.71
N GLY A 145 -28.50 18.40 15.46
CA GLY A 145 -28.55 19.15 14.20
C GLY A 145 -27.79 18.40 13.10
N TYR A 146 -28.48 18.09 11.99
CA TYR A 146 -27.94 17.42 10.83
C TYR A 146 -27.99 18.32 9.59
N VAL A 147 -26.95 18.23 8.78
CA VAL A 147 -26.80 18.94 7.50
C VAL A 147 -26.41 17.94 6.41
N PRO A 148 -26.78 18.15 5.13
CA PRO A 148 -26.29 17.32 4.04
C PRO A 148 -24.75 17.29 4.01
N LEU A 149 -24.17 16.09 4.06
CA LEU A 149 -22.73 15.87 4.17
C LEU A 149 -21.97 16.55 3.03
N ARG A 150 -22.37 16.28 1.79
CA ARG A 150 -21.72 16.85 0.60
C ARG A 150 -21.74 18.38 0.63
N PHE A 151 -22.90 18.97 0.97
CA PHE A 151 -23.04 20.42 1.03
C PHE A 151 -22.11 21.03 2.07
N ILE A 152 -22.06 20.51 3.30
CA ILE A 152 -21.25 21.14 4.34
C ILE A 152 -19.75 21.05 4.04
N VAL A 153 -19.29 19.94 3.43
CA VAL A 153 -17.90 19.78 3.01
C VAL A 153 -17.55 20.78 1.90
N GLU A 154 -18.32 20.79 0.80
CA GLU A 154 -18.02 21.64 -0.37
C GLU A 154 -18.21 23.13 -0.05
N ALA A 155 -19.24 23.49 0.72
CA ALA A 155 -19.49 24.88 1.09
C ALA A 155 -18.49 25.45 2.11
N SER A 156 -17.73 24.58 2.80
CA SER A 156 -16.62 25.01 3.66
C SER A 156 -15.27 25.00 2.95
N GLY A 157 -15.25 24.83 1.62
CA GLY A 157 -14.03 24.80 0.82
C GLY A 157 -13.34 23.44 0.75
N GLY A 158 -13.94 22.39 1.31
CA GLY A 158 -13.42 21.03 1.25
C GLY A 158 -13.85 20.26 0.00
N ARG A 159 -13.32 19.05 -0.17
CA ARG A 159 -13.66 18.14 -1.28
C ARG A 159 -14.26 16.85 -0.74
N ILE A 160 -15.18 16.23 -1.49
CA ILE A 160 -15.70 14.88 -1.17
C ILE A 160 -15.94 14.05 -2.42
N ILE A 161 -15.26 12.89 -2.47
CA ILE A 161 -15.28 11.94 -3.57
C ILE A 161 -15.79 10.57 -3.12
N GLU A 162 -16.25 9.80 -4.10
CA GLU A 162 -16.68 8.42 -3.95
C GLU A 162 -15.59 7.51 -4.54
N VAL A 163 -14.94 6.73 -3.69
CA VAL A 163 -13.84 5.85 -4.11
C VAL A 163 -14.32 4.41 -4.12
N ASN A 164 -14.11 3.74 -5.25
CA ASN A 164 -14.31 2.31 -5.39
C ASN A 164 -12.96 1.59 -5.21
N THR A 165 -12.65 1.16 -3.99
CA THR A 165 -11.44 0.38 -3.75
C THR A 165 -11.67 -1.03 -4.30
N LYS A 166 -10.98 -1.39 -5.39
CA LYS A 166 -10.74 -2.80 -5.70
C LYS A 166 -9.73 -3.29 -4.66
N GLN A 167 -10.09 -4.22 -3.78
CA GLN A 167 -9.06 -4.92 -3.01
C GLN A 167 -8.10 -5.56 -4.01
N LEU A 168 -6.82 -5.16 -3.98
CA LEU A 168 -5.78 -5.87 -4.70
C LEU A 168 -5.73 -7.31 -4.18
N THR A 169 -5.55 -8.24 -5.11
CA THR A 169 -5.67 -9.68 -4.85
C THR A 169 -4.30 -10.25 -4.46
N VAL A 170 -4.22 -10.91 -3.30
CA VAL A 170 -3.11 -11.82 -2.96
C VAL A 170 -3.69 -13.25 -2.88
N GLY A 171 -3.54 -14.06 -3.94
CA GLY A 171 -3.97 -15.47 -4.00
C GLY A 171 -5.37 -15.76 -4.60
N GLU A 172 -5.87 -17.01 -4.47
CA GLU A 172 -7.09 -17.52 -5.16
C GLU A 172 -8.44 -17.23 -4.48
N SER A 173 -8.47 -16.73 -3.24
CA SER A 173 -9.74 -16.41 -2.56
C SER A 173 -10.18 -14.96 -2.83
N VAL A 174 -10.79 -14.78 -3.99
CA VAL A 174 -11.47 -13.54 -4.38
C VAL A 174 -12.74 -13.37 -3.56
N THR A 175 -12.71 -12.53 -2.52
CA THR A 175 -13.93 -11.81 -2.13
C THR A 175 -13.89 -10.42 -2.74
N LYS A 176 -14.29 -10.35 -4.02
CA LYS A 176 -14.59 -9.12 -4.78
C LYS A 176 -15.73 -8.35 -4.10
N ARG A 177 -15.48 -7.74 -2.94
CA ARG A 177 -16.37 -6.72 -2.39
C ARG A 177 -15.70 -5.38 -2.59
N THR A 178 -16.02 -4.76 -3.73
CA THR A 178 -15.82 -3.32 -3.91
C THR A 178 -16.55 -2.65 -2.75
N THR A 179 -15.79 -2.05 -1.83
CA THR A 179 -16.38 -1.24 -0.78
C THR A 179 -16.34 0.19 -1.28
N LEU A 180 -17.50 0.80 -1.45
CA LEU A 180 -17.60 2.23 -1.67
C LEU A 180 -17.11 2.93 -0.40
N ILE A 181 -16.16 3.85 -0.54
CA ILE A 181 -15.67 4.72 0.52
C ILE A 181 -16.02 6.15 0.14
N LEU A 182 -16.53 6.92 1.11
CA LEU A 182 -16.61 8.37 1.00
C LEU A 182 -15.32 8.95 1.55
N TRP A 183 -14.57 9.64 0.70
CA TRP A 183 -13.34 10.32 1.09
C TRP A 183 -13.57 11.81 1.01
N ALA A 184 -13.33 12.52 2.11
CA ALA A 184 -13.46 13.96 2.18
C ALA A 184 -12.23 14.59 2.83
N SER A 185 -12.02 15.85 2.49
CA SER A 185 -10.96 16.70 2.98
C SER A 185 -11.53 18.05 3.42
N SER A 186 -10.98 18.61 4.48
CA SER A 186 -11.22 19.99 4.88
C SER A 186 -10.50 20.95 3.94
N SER A 187 -10.93 22.22 3.93
CA SER A 187 -10.22 23.26 3.18
C SER A 187 -8.77 23.40 3.63
N HIS A 188 -8.50 23.22 4.94
CA HIS A 188 -7.16 23.23 5.50
C HIS A 188 -6.27 22.15 4.88
N HIS A 189 -6.78 20.91 4.80
CA HIS A 189 -5.99 19.80 4.25
C HIS A 189 -5.73 19.99 2.75
N GLU A 190 -6.72 20.45 1.99
CA GLU A 190 -6.56 20.79 0.57
C GLU A 190 -5.53 21.92 0.36
N GLU A 191 -5.52 22.95 1.22
CA GLU A 191 -4.51 24.02 1.18
C GLU A 191 -3.10 23.50 1.53
N LEU A 192 -2.97 22.64 2.54
CA LEU A 192 -1.70 22.02 2.93
C LEU A 192 -1.09 21.21 1.78
N ILE A 193 -1.89 20.38 1.11
CA ILE A 193 -1.44 19.59 -0.03
C ILE A 193 -1.05 20.49 -1.19
N ARG A 194 -1.86 21.51 -1.47
CA ARG A 194 -1.58 22.46 -2.54
C ARG A 194 -0.26 23.19 -2.30
N TYR A 195 0.02 23.67 -1.08
CA TYR A 195 1.30 24.31 -0.77
C TYR A 195 2.50 23.37 -0.99
N ILE A 196 2.35 22.08 -0.71
CA ILE A 196 3.42 21.09 -0.98
C ILE A 196 3.63 20.90 -2.48
N TRP A 197 2.56 20.72 -3.26
CA TRP A 197 2.65 20.55 -4.72
C TRP A 197 3.16 21.80 -5.45
N ASP A 198 2.77 22.98 -4.98
CA ASP A 198 3.21 24.26 -5.52
C ASP A 198 4.61 24.67 -5.02
N ASP A 199 5.21 23.88 -4.13
CA ASP A 199 6.48 24.18 -3.44
C ASP A 199 6.47 25.51 -2.66
N ASP A 200 5.30 25.92 -2.14
CA ASP A 200 5.09 27.13 -1.35
C ASP A 200 5.37 26.88 0.13
N VAL A 201 6.65 27.01 0.49
CA VAL A 201 7.17 26.77 1.84
C VAL A 201 6.57 27.70 2.89
N GLU A 202 6.39 28.98 2.55
CA GLU A 202 5.87 29.97 3.51
C GLU A 202 4.36 29.79 3.71
N GLY A 203 3.63 29.45 2.64
CA GLY A 203 2.24 29.02 2.72
C GLY A 203 2.06 27.82 3.65
N LEU A 204 2.87 26.76 3.46
CA LEU A 204 2.82 25.59 4.34
C LEU A 204 3.09 25.95 5.80
N LYS A 205 4.16 26.71 6.08
CA LYS A 205 4.50 27.14 7.44
C LYS A 205 3.42 27.99 8.11
N SER A 206 2.60 28.68 7.33
CA SER A 206 1.51 29.51 7.87
C SER A 206 0.33 28.71 8.40
N ILE A 207 0.18 27.44 8.00
CA ILE A 207 -0.97 26.60 8.39
C ILE A 207 -0.58 25.26 9.04
N MET A 208 0.64 24.76 8.85
CA MET A 208 1.04 23.46 9.38
C MET A 208 1.50 23.59 10.84
N ASP A 209 0.66 23.16 11.77
CA ASP A 209 0.95 23.16 13.21
C ASP A 209 1.40 21.77 13.72
N ASP A 210 1.07 20.70 12.99
CA ASP A 210 1.37 19.31 13.38
C ASP A 210 1.90 18.50 12.20
N TRP A 211 3.10 17.93 12.35
CA TRP A 211 3.71 17.11 11.30
C TRP A 211 2.87 15.88 10.92
N HIS A 212 1.98 15.39 11.80
CA HIS A 212 1.10 14.28 11.47
C HIS A 212 0.20 14.59 10.27
N GLU A 213 -0.10 15.87 9.99
CA GLU A 213 -0.87 16.29 8.83
C GLU A 213 -0.19 15.90 7.51
N LEU A 214 1.14 15.82 7.49
CA LEU A 214 1.91 15.36 6.34
C LEU A 214 1.73 13.86 6.05
N THR A 215 1.21 13.10 7.01
CA THR A 215 1.03 11.64 6.90
C THR A 215 -0.38 11.23 6.49
N LEU A 216 -1.30 12.19 6.44
CA LEU A 216 -2.70 11.96 6.08
C LEU A 216 -2.84 11.97 4.55
N PRO A 217 -3.23 10.86 3.91
CA PRO A 217 -3.30 10.81 2.46
C PRO A 217 -4.44 11.67 1.90
N ASP A 218 -4.25 12.20 0.70
CA ASP A 218 -5.26 12.99 -0.01
C ASP A 218 -6.38 12.12 -0.62
N ASP A 219 -6.08 10.86 -0.89
CA ASP A 219 -6.99 9.95 -1.58
C ASP A 219 -6.84 8.49 -1.14
N ALA A 220 -7.55 7.61 -1.85
CA ALA A 220 -7.54 6.18 -1.57
C ALA A 220 -6.25 5.44 -1.99
N ILE A 221 -5.28 6.11 -2.62
CA ILE A 221 -3.96 5.55 -2.94
C ILE A 221 -3.10 5.48 -1.67
N GLY A 222 -3.35 6.36 -0.71
CA GLY A 222 -2.77 6.25 0.64
C GLY A 222 -1.41 6.89 0.81
N ILE A 223 -0.88 7.57 -0.22
CA ILE A 223 0.39 8.28 -0.17
C ILE A 223 0.23 9.57 0.63
N GLY A 224 1.05 9.73 1.68
CA GLY A 224 1.06 10.94 2.50
C GLY A 224 1.68 12.13 1.75
N PRO A 225 1.21 13.37 1.99
CA PRO A 225 1.74 14.59 1.39
C PRO A 225 3.26 14.75 1.46
N TYR A 226 3.91 14.25 2.52
CA TYR A 226 5.37 14.32 2.65
C TYR A 226 6.12 13.75 1.43
N ALA A 227 5.55 12.73 0.77
CA ALA A 227 6.18 12.04 -0.36
C ALA A 227 6.33 12.91 -1.62
N PHE A 228 5.69 14.08 -1.64
CA PHE A 228 5.69 15.02 -2.77
C PHE A 228 6.60 16.24 -2.54
N ALA A 229 7.51 16.20 -1.55
CA ALA A 229 8.49 17.26 -1.36
C ALA A 229 9.30 17.51 -2.66
N ASN A 230 9.46 18.77 -3.05
CA ASN A 230 10.10 19.12 -4.32
C ASN A 230 11.33 20.04 -4.16
N SER A 231 11.62 20.50 -2.94
CA SER A 231 12.78 21.34 -2.65
C SER A 231 13.39 21.02 -1.28
N THR A 232 14.66 21.38 -1.10
CA THR A 232 15.34 21.27 0.20
C THR A 232 14.68 22.12 1.27
N GLN A 233 14.10 23.27 0.88
CA GLN A 233 13.40 24.18 1.78
C GLN A 233 12.08 23.58 2.26
N MET A 234 11.36 22.87 1.38
CA MET A 234 10.15 22.12 1.75
C MET A 234 10.48 20.98 2.71
N ILE A 235 11.53 20.19 2.43
CA ILE A 235 12.00 19.15 3.34
C ILE A 235 12.41 19.75 4.69
N GLN A 236 13.17 20.86 4.68
CA GLN A 236 13.55 21.55 5.91
C GLN A 236 12.30 22.00 6.70
N ALA A 237 11.27 22.52 6.03
CA ALA A 237 10.02 22.90 6.69
C ALA A 237 9.31 21.70 7.34
N PHE A 238 9.36 20.51 6.73
CA PHE A 238 8.86 19.29 7.35
C PHE A 238 9.64 18.95 8.63
N LEU A 239 10.98 18.98 8.55
CA LEU A 239 11.86 18.67 9.69
C LEU A 239 11.71 19.68 10.82
N ASP A 240 11.58 20.97 10.51
CA ASP A 240 11.35 22.05 11.49
C ASP A 240 10.02 21.87 12.24
N ALA A 241 9.00 21.32 11.56
CA ALA A 241 7.72 20.95 12.17
C ALA A 241 7.77 19.64 12.99
N GLY A 242 8.94 18.99 13.06
CA GLY A 242 9.14 17.76 13.81
C GLY A 242 8.81 16.48 13.05
N PHE A 243 8.66 16.53 11.72
CA PHE A 243 8.49 15.34 10.89
C PHE A 243 9.69 14.39 11.07
N PRO A 244 9.47 13.11 11.43
CA PRO A 244 10.57 12.17 11.57
C PRO A 244 11.22 11.90 10.21
N ILE A 245 12.52 12.18 10.07
CA ILE A 245 13.26 11.98 8.80
C ILE A 245 13.18 10.53 8.28
N ASN A 246 13.05 9.58 9.21
CA ASN A 246 12.91 8.14 8.99
C ASN A 246 11.45 7.66 9.15
N TYR A 247 10.47 8.56 9.01
CA TYR A 247 9.05 8.17 9.05
C TYR A 247 8.80 7.10 8.00
N ARG A 248 8.33 5.94 8.46
CA ARG A 248 7.91 4.83 7.64
C ARG A 248 6.40 4.87 7.54
N GLN A 249 5.87 4.94 6.33
CA GLN A 249 4.44 4.81 6.11
C GLN A 249 3.91 3.57 6.83
N SER A 250 2.72 3.69 7.40
CA SER A 250 1.99 2.58 7.99
C SER A 250 0.63 2.45 7.33
N SER A 251 0.06 1.24 7.31
CA SER A 251 -1.28 1.00 6.76
C SER A 251 -2.27 1.96 7.39
N TYR A 252 -2.90 2.77 6.54
CA TYR A 252 -3.87 3.71 7.01
C TYR A 252 -5.20 3.02 7.32
N ASN A 253 -5.52 2.85 8.61
CA ASN A 253 -6.75 2.21 9.09
C ASN A 253 -7.08 0.87 8.41
N GLY A 254 -6.06 0.15 7.90
CA GLY A 254 -6.24 -1.10 7.15
C GLY A 254 -6.93 -0.95 5.79
N LEU A 255 -7.06 0.27 5.26
CA LEU A 255 -7.72 0.56 3.99
C LEU A 255 -6.80 0.40 2.78
N MET A 256 -5.51 0.58 2.98
CA MET A 256 -4.50 0.60 1.92
C MET A 256 -3.38 -0.37 2.23
N ASP A 257 -2.75 -0.84 1.16
CA ASP A 257 -1.54 -1.63 1.23
C ASP A 257 -0.44 -0.79 1.87
N ASP A 258 0.14 -1.34 2.93
CA ASP A 258 1.27 -0.72 3.60
C ASP A 258 2.51 -0.99 2.77
N SER A 259 3.00 0.03 2.09
CA SER A 259 4.25 -0.08 1.34
C SER A 259 5.46 0.07 2.27
N GLY A 260 5.28 0.70 3.44
CA GLY A 260 6.39 1.06 4.33
C GLY A 260 7.34 2.09 3.72
N TYR A 261 6.89 2.93 2.78
CA TYR A 261 7.75 3.93 2.14
C TYR A 261 8.13 5.04 3.11
N THR A 262 9.40 5.44 3.04
CA THR A 262 9.94 6.64 3.70
C THR A 262 10.03 7.77 2.68
N LEU A 263 10.34 9.00 3.13
CA LEU A 263 10.62 10.09 2.20
C LEU A 263 11.77 9.74 1.24
N LEU A 264 12.85 9.15 1.77
CA LEU A 264 13.99 8.74 0.94
C LEU A 264 13.61 7.75 -0.17
N HIS A 265 12.72 6.79 0.10
CA HIS A 265 12.20 5.86 -0.90
C HIS A 265 11.53 6.60 -2.07
N SER A 266 10.63 7.55 -1.77
CA SER A 266 9.93 8.33 -2.80
C SER A 266 10.88 9.19 -3.62
N LEU A 267 11.84 9.87 -2.99
CA LEU A 267 12.83 10.72 -3.69
C LEU A 267 13.74 9.86 -4.58
N ALA A 268 14.19 8.71 -4.07
CA ALA A 268 15.05 7.78 -4.80
C ALA A 268 14.33 7.19 -6.01
N TYR A 269 13.08 6.72 -5.85
CA TYR A 269 12.25 6.22 -6.94
C TYR A 269 12.06 7.25 -8.06
N ASN A 270 12.04 8.54 -7.73
CA ASN A 270 11.88 9.61 -8.71
C ASN A 270 13.19 10.13 -9.31
N GLY A 271 14.35 9.68 -8.81
CA GLY A 271 15.67 10.13 -9.24
C GLY A 271 16.00 11.56 -8.82
N GLN A 272 15.48 12.01 -7.68
CA GLN A 272 15.67 13.38 -7.18
C GLN A 272 17.02 13.52 -6.44
N TYR A 273 18.12 13.44 -7.20
CA TYR A 273 19.50 13.43 -6.69
C TYR A 273 19.78 14.49 -5.62
N GLU A 274 19.42 15.75 -5.87
CA GLU A 274 19.68 16.86 -4.96
C GLU A 274 18.98 16.68 -3.60
N LEU A 275 17.73 16.20 -3.61
CA LEU A 275 16.95 15.98 -2.39
C LEU A 275 17.40 14.73 -1.64
N VAL A 276 17.79 13.68 -2.36
CA VAL A 276 18.42 12.48 -1.79
C VAL A 276 19.73 12.85 -1.08
N SER A 277 20.59 13.64 -1.75
CA SER A 277 21.84 14.13 -1.14
C SER A 277 21.58 14.92 0.12
N TYR A 278 20.61 15.83 0.07
CA TYR A 278 20.23 16.63 1.22
C TYR A 278 19.79 15.76 2.41
N LEU A 279 18.92 14.77 2.21
CA LEU A 279 18.51 13.89 3.32
C LEU A 279 19.66 13.06 3.91
N LEU A 280 20.57 12.54 3.07
CA LEU A 280 21.75 11.78 3.51
C LEU A 280 22.69 12.63 4.36
N GLU A 281 22.90 13.89 3.96
CA GLU A 281 23.67 14.87 4.75
C GLU A 281 23.00 15.19 6.10
N HIS A 282 21.68 15.01 6.21
CA HIS A 282 20.90 15.21 7.43
C HIS A 282 20.66 13.90 8.22
N GLY A 283 21.36 12.81 7.86
CA GLY A 283 21.38 11.58 8.65
C GLY A 283 20.14 10.70 8.50
N VAL A 284 19.44 10.77 7.35
CA VAL A 284 18.44 9.76 7.00
C VAL A 284 19.09 8.38 6.93
N ASP A 285 18.37 7.33 7.32
CA ASP A 285 18.85 5.96 7.21
C ASP A 285 18.53 5.38 5.83
N ALA A 286 19.58 5.16 5.03
CA ALA A 286 19.48 4.57 3.68
C ALA A 286 19.15 3.07 3.69
N ASN A 287 19.22 2.42 4.86
CA ASN A 287 19.08 0.98 5.02
C ASN A 287 17.70 0.57 5.54
N MET A 288 16.76 1.52 5.66
CA MET A 288 15.38 1.19 6.01
C MET A 288 14.71 0.49 4.83
N PRO A 289 14.21 -0.75 4.98
CA PRO A 289 13.49 -1.41 3.91
C PRO A 289 12.02 -0.99 3.86
N THR A 290 11.45 -1.02 2.66
CA THR A 290 9.99 -1.11 2.45
C THR A 290 9.44 -2.39 3.08
N ILE A 291 8.12 -2.58 3.07
CA ILE A 291 7.53 -3.85 3.56
C ILE A 291 7.87 -5.03 2.63
N SER A 292 8.12 -4.78 1.35
CA SER A 292 8.60 -5.79 0.39
C SER A 292 10.10 -6.10 0.53
N GLY A 293 10.84 -5.33 1.33
CA GLY A 293 12.28 -5.54 1.55
C GLY A 293 13.19 -4.69 0.65
N ASP A 294 12.61 -3.81 -0.18
CA ASP A 294 13.38 -2.92 -1.07
C ASP A 294 14.01 -1.77 -0.27
N LEU A 295 15.26 -1.44 -0.55
CA LEU A 295 15.91 -0.24 -0.02
C LEU A 295 15.71 0.95 -0.96
N ALA A 296 16.11 2.15 -0.52
CA ALA A 296 16.08 3.34 -1.38
C ALA A 296 16.87 3.15 -2.70
N ILE A 297 18.01 2.45 -2.65
CA ILE A 297 18.80 2.17 -3.88
C ILE A 297 18.05 1.25 -4.84
N ASP A 298 17.30 0.26 -4.35
CA ASP A 298 16.49 -0.63 -5.19
C ASP A 298 15.41 0.16 -5.92
N LEU A 299 14.76 1.11 -5.24
CA LEU A 299 13.75 1.96 -5.86
C LEU A 299 14.34 2.93 -6.88
N ALA A 300 15.56 3.44 -6.68
CA ALA A 300 16.25 4.26 -7.68
C ALA A 300 16.56 3.46 -8.96
N ILE A 301 17.02 2.21 -8.81
CA ILE A 301 17.24 1.30 -9.95
C ILE A 301 15.92 1.00 -10.66
N GLN A 302 14.87 0.68 -9.91
CA GLN A 302 13.54 0.41 -10.46
C GLN A 302 13.00 1.63 -11.23
N GLY A 303 13.08 2.83 -10.65
CA GLY A 303 12.64 4.08 -11.29
C GLY A 303 13.40 4.39 -12.58
N LYS A 304 14.71 4.10 -12.63
CA LYS A 304 15.54 4.20 -13.84
C LYS A 304 15.04 3.23 -14.92
N GLU A 305 14.85 1.95 -14.58
CA GLU A 305 14.36 0.95 -15.55
C GLU A 305 12.99 1.31 -16.13
N TYR A 306 12.06 1.82 -15.31
CA TYR A 306 10.74 2.27 -15.78
C TYR A 306 10.87 3.41 -16.80
N LEU A 307 11.79 4.35 -16.53
CA LEU A 307 12.06 5.46 -17.45
C LEU A 307 12.64 4.96 -18.78
N GLU A 308 13.60 4.04 -18.75
CA GLU A 308 14.23 3.46 -19.94
C GLU A 308 13.24 2.67 -20.81
N LYS A 309 12.28 1.98 -20.19
CA LYS A 309 11.21 1.24 -20.88
C LYS A 309 10.17 2.16 -21.53
N GLY A 310 10.23 3.48 -21.29
CA GLY A 310 9.26 4.44 -21.79
C GLY A 310 7.90 4.35 -21.08
N ASP A 311 7.82 3.65 -19.95
CA ASP A 311 6.58 3.42 -19.19
C ASP A 311 6.38 4.51 -18.14
N HIS A 312 6.30 5.75 -18.61
CA HIS A 312 6.07 6.92 -17.76
C HIS A 312 4.74 7.60 -18.13
N PRO A 313 3.81 7.77 -17.17
CA PRO A 313 2.47 8.28 -17.44
C PRO A 313 2.41 9.79 -17.75
N PHE A 314 3.53 10.52 -17.62
CA PHE A 314 3.59 11.98 -17.77
C PHE A 314 4.72 12.39 -18.73
N GLU A 315 4.52 13.51 -19.43
CA GLU A 315 5.54 14.09 -20.32
C GLU A 315 6.77 14.54 -19.51
N ILE A 316 7.93 13.96 -19.82
CA ILE A 316 9.20 14.31 -19.17
C ILE A 316 9.96 15.24 -20.12
N SER A 317 10.31 16.43 -19.64
CA SER A 317 10.94 17.47 -20.45
C SER A 317 12.30 17.07 -21.02
N ASP A 318 13.08 16.28 -20.26
CA ASP A 318 14.34 15.70 -20.73
C ASP A 318 14.62 14.37 -20.03
N VAL A 319 14.42 13.27 -20.76
CA VAL A 319 14.66 11.90 -20.28
C VAL A 319 16.14 11.69 -19.95
N ASN A 320 17.07 12.28 -20.70
CA ASN A 320 18.50 12.06 -20.50
C ASN A 320 18.99 12.73 -19.21
N VAL A 321 18.48 13.93 -18.90
CA VAL A 321 18.77 14.60 -17.64
C VAL A 321 18.27 13.75 -16.46
N ARG A 322 17.07 13.18 -16.58
CA ARG A 322 16.50 12.35 -15.52
C ARG A 322 17.27 11.03 -15.35
N LEU A 323 17.68 10.37 -16.44
CA LEU A 323 18.55 9.19 -16.38
C LEU A 323 19.90 9.49 -15.71
N ALA A 324 20.53 10.62 -16.06
CA ALA A 324 21.78 11.04 -15.42
C ALA A 324 21.60 11.32 -13.92
N ASN A 325 20.43 11.81 -13.49
CA ASN A 325 20.13 11.98 -12.07
C ASN A 325 19.91 10.64 -11.36
N TYR A 326 19.30 9.64 -12.02
CA TYR A 326 19.25 8.28 -11.46
C TYR A 326 20.65 7.71 -11.25
N ASP A 327 21.55 7.83 -12.23
CA ASP A 327 22.93 7.32 -12.11
C ASP A 327 23.64 7.92 -10.89
N LYS A 328 23.57 9.25 -10.73
CA LYS A 328 24.13 9.93 -9.55
C LYS A 328 23.45 9.50 -8.24
N THR A 329 22.13 9.31 -8.26
CA THR A 329 21.36 8.88 -7.09
C THR A 329 21.77 7.48 -6.65
N ILE A 330 21.91 6.55 -7.59
CA ILE A 330 22.35 5.17 -7.33
C ILE A 330 23.78 5.16 -6.81
N GLU A 331 24.70 5.89 -7.44
CA GLU A 331 26.10 5.98 -6.98
C GLU A 331 26.18 6.57 -5.57
N LEU A 332 25.37 7.58 -5.27
CA LEU A 332 25.32 8.20 -3.96
C LEU A 332 24.75 7.24 -2.91
N LEU A 333 23.57 6.66 -3.14
CA LEU A 333 22.94 5.74 -2.20
C LEU A 333 23.80 4.51 -1.93
N ARG A 334 24.52 4.01 -2.94
CA ARG A 334 25.48 2.90 -2.79
C ARG A 334 26.45 3.17 -1.65
N LYS A 335 27.03 4.38 -1.57
CA LYS A 335 27.97 4.78 -0.50
C LYS A 335 27.38 4.77 0.92
N TYR A 336 26.06 4.88 1.04
CA TYR A 336 25.34 4.90 2.33
C TYR A 336 24.59 3.59 2.62
N THR A 337 24.59 2.66 1.68
CA THR A 337 23.92 1.37 1.80
C THR A 337 24.91 0.34 2.36
N LYS A 338 24.49 -0.35 3.42
CA LYS A 338 25.14 -1.57 3.88
C LYS A 338 24.62 -2.72 3.02
N PHE A 339 25.53 -3.42 2.38
CA PHE A 339 25.22 -4.62 1.63
C PHE A 339 25.62 -5.83 2.47
N ASP A 340 24.71 -6.79 2.60
CA ASP A 340 24.95 -8.06 3.27
C ASP A 340 24.67 -9.19 2.27
N LEU A 341 25.60 -10.14 2.13
CA LEU A 341 25.40 -11.33 1.29
C LEU A 341 24.93 -12.49 2.16
N TYR A 342 23.82 -13.13 1.80
CA TYR A 342 23.32 -14.32 2.50
C TYR A 342 23.12 -15.49 1.56
N PHE A 343 23.51 -16.68 2.02
CA PHE A 343 23.12 -17.96 1.42
C PHE A 343 22.08 -18.60 2.34
N LYS A 344 20.84 -18.75 1.88
CA LYS A 344 19.73 -19.27 2.68
C LYS A 344 19.21 -20.60 2.11
N ASP A 345 18.80 -21.53 2.96
CA ASP A 345 18.09 -22.74 2.51
C ASP A 345 16.63 -22.41 2.10
N ASN A 346 15.91 -23.41 1.59
CA ASN A 346 14.49 -23.28 1.20
C ASN A 346 13.52 -22.96 2.37
N LYS A 347 14.00 -22.97 3.62
CA LYS A 347 13.25 -22.58 4.83
C LYS A 347 13.65 -21.18 5.31
N GLY A 348 14.61 -20.53 4.66
CA GLY A 348 15.14 -19.21 5.02
C GLY A 348 16.22 -19.23 6.09
N ASN A 349 16.76 -20.40 6.47
CA ASN A 349 17.89 -20.46 7.41
C ASN A 349 19.17 -20.01 6.72
N ILE A 350 19.94 -19.13 7.37
CA ILE A 350 21.24 -18.69 6.88
C ILE A 350 22.26 -19.84 6.99
N LEU A 351 22.88 -20.19 5.87
CA LEU A 351 23.89 -21.25 5.71
C LEU A 351 25.31 -20.66 5.66
N ALA A 352 25.45 -19.49 5.04
CA ALA A 352 26.69 -18.73 4.92
C ALA A 352 26.40 -17.25 4.69
N GLU A 353 27.40 -16.40 4.97
CA GLU A 353 27.32 -14.95 4.89
C GLU A 353 28.51 -14.37 4.10
N ASP A 354 28.53 -13.06 3.88
CA ASP A 354 29.65 -12.32 3.31
C ASP A 354 30.99 -12.60 4.02
N GLU A 355 30.97 -12.76 5.35
CA GLU A 355 32.14 -13.14 6.14
C GLU A 355 32.76 -14.48 5.75
N ASP A 356 32.03 -15.37 5.06
CA ASP A 356 32.55 -16.65 4.58
C ASP A 356 33.25 -16.55 3.22
N ILE A 357 33.17 -15.41 2.55
CA ILE A 357 33.70 -15.20 1.20
C ILE A 357 35.06 -14.50 1.26
N VAL A 358 36.02 -14.96 0.46
CA VAL A 358 37.31 -14.28 0.28
C VAL A 358 37.06 -12.96 -0.45
N PRO A 359 37.30 -11.78 0.15
CA PRO A 359 36.86 -10.50 -0.40
C PRO A 359 37.31 -10.23 -1.84
N ASP A 360 38.58 -10.50 -2.15
CA ASP A 360 39.15 -10.24 -3.48
C ASP A 360 38.89 -11.36 -4.51
N SER A 361 38.10 -12.38 -4.17
CA SER A 361 37.85 -13.53 -5.05
C SER A 361 36.68 -13.35 -6.00
N VAL A 362 35.88 -12.31 -5.82
CA VAL A 362 34.64 -12.10 -6.59
C VAL A 362 34.96 -11.54 -7.97
N THR A 363 34.59 -12.26 -9.04
CA THR A 363 34.92 -11.90 -10.44
C THR A 363 33.76 -12.14 -11.40
N VAL A 364 33.59 -11.26 -12.40
CA VAL A 364 32.66 -11.47 -13.53
C VAL A 364 33.40 -12.23 -14.63
N GLN A 365 32.77 -13.26 -15.16
CA GLN A 365 33.27 -13.99 -16.33
C GLN A 365 32.13 -14.22 -17.31
N GLN A 366 32.44 -14.30 -18.60
CA GLN A 366 31.43 -14.69 -19.60
C GLN A 366 30.98 -16.13 -19.34
N ALA A 367 29.68 -16.38 -19.38
CA ALA A 367 29.12 -17.70 -19.11
C ALA A 367 29.54 -18.69 -20.20
N LEU A 368 30.05 -19.85 -19.79
CA LEU A 368 30.44 -20.91 -20.72
C LEU A 368 29.20 -21.51 -21.40
N GLY A 369 29.22 -21.58 -22.73
CA GLY A 369 28.18 -22.27 -23.51
C GLY A 369 27.00 -21.40 -23.96
N ASP A 370 27.05 -20.08 -23.77
CA ASP A 370 26.12 -19.15 -24.41
C ASP A 370 26.58 -18.80 -25.84
N PRO A 371 25.88 -19.24 -26.90
CA PRO A 371 26.25 -18.95 -28.28
C PRO A 371 26.13 -17.47 -28.65
N SER A 372 25.38 -16.69 -27.87
CA SER A 372 25.20 -15.25 -28.09
C SER A 372 26.31 -14.41 -27.48
N GLY A 373 27.05 -14.97 -26.50
CA GLY A 373 28.11 -14.27 -25.77
C GLY A 373 27.61 -13.17 -24.83
N ASN A 374 26.31 -13.11 -24.53
CA ASN A 374 25.70 -12.01 -23.80
C ASN A 374 25.37 -12.33 -22.33
N SER A 375 25.62 -13.56 -21.89
CA SER A 375 25.41 -14.00 -20.51
C SER A 375 26.71 -13.98 -19.71
N TYR A 376 26.65 -13.43 -18.51
CA TYR A 376 27.76 -13.34 -17.56
C TYR A 376 27.47 -14.16 -16.29
N GLN A 377 28.52 -14.61 -15.61
CA GLN A 377 28.45 -15.31 -14.32
C GLN A 377 29.34 -14.63 -13.29
N ILE A 378 28.93 -14.64 -12.03
CA ILE A 378 29.73 -14.16 -10.91
C ILE A 378 30.38 -15.35 -10.21
N SER A 379 31.72 -15.38 -10.16
CA SER A 379 32.48 -16.39 -9.44
C SER A 379 32.99 -15.83 -8.12
N MET A 380 33.01 -16.65 -7.07
CA MET A 380 33.55 -16.29 -5.74
C MET A 380 34.15 -17.51 -5.05
N THR A 381 34.96 -17.29 -4.02
CA THR A 381 35.64 -18.35 -3.27
C THR A 381 35.33 -18.24 -1.77
N PHE A 382 34.97 -19.37 -1.16
CA PHE A 382 34.78 -19.50 0.28
C PHE A 382 36.14 -19.55 0.99
N LYS A 383 36.24 -18.86 2.14
CA LYS A 383 37.41 -18.90 3.03
C LYS A 383 37.69 -20.32 3.53
N ASP A 384 36.63 -21.07 3.86
CA ASP A 384 36.69 -22.48 4.21
C ASP A 384 36.00 -23.35 3.14
N PRO A 385 36.79 -24.02 2.27
CA PRO A 385 36.25 -24.94 1.27
C PRO A 385 35.39 -26.08 1.83
N ALA A 386 35.67 -26.54 3.06
CA ALA A 386 34.92 -27.62 3.69
C ALA A 386 33.52 -27.16 4.12
N LYS A 387 33.36 -25.88 4.48
CA LYS A 387 32.05 -25.28 4.78
C LYS A 387 31.14 -25.32 3.56
N LEU A 388 31.64 -24.90 2.38
CA LEU A 388 30.87 -24.98 1.12
C LEU A 388 30.52 -26.43 0.76
N GLU A 389 31.48 -27.36 0.86
CA GLU A 389 31.23 -28.79 0.57
C GLU A 389 30.17 -29.36 1.53
N SER A 390 30.24 -29.03 2.83
CA SER A 390 29.26 -29.48 3.83
C SER A 390 27.88 -28.91 3.58
N ILE A 391 27.78 -27.60 3.29
CA ILE A 391 26.51 -26.92 2.99
C ILE A 391 25.86 -27.58 1.76
N THR A 392 26.60 -27.73 0.67
CA THR A 392 26.07 -28.28 -0.58
C THR A 392 25.78 -29.77 -0.48
N ALA A 393 26.59 -30.55 0.26
CA ALA A 393 26.30 -31.96 0.50
C ALA A 393 25.02 -32.20 1.30
N ALA A 394 24.72 -31.32 2.26
CA ALA A 394 23.50 -31.40 3.06
C ALA A 394 22.23 -31.06 2.28
N HIS A 395 22.34 -30.30 1.18
CA HIS A 395 21.22 -29.76 0.42
C HIS A 395 21.12 -30.31 -1.01
N VAL A 396 21.71 -31.48 -1.31
CA VAL A 396 21.60 -32.11 -2.63
C VAL A 396 20.13 -32.39 -2.98
N GLY A 397 19.69 -31.87 -4.12
CA GLY A 397 18.29 -31.94 -4.57
C GLY A 397 17.40 -30.81 -4.04
N GLU A 398 17.94 -29.90 -3.22
CA GLU A 398 17.27 -28.70 -2.72
C GLU A 398 17.86 -27.44 -3.37
N THR A 399 17.21 -26.29 -3.16
CA THR A 399 17.74 -24.98 -3.58
C THR A 399 18.46 -24.27 -2.44
N ILE A 400 19.47 -23.48 -2.81
CA ILE A 400 20.13 -22.53 -1.90
C ILE A 400 19.98 -21.15 -2.51
N GLY A 401 19.14 -20.31 -1.90
CA GLY A 401 18.92 -18.95 -2.35
C GLY A 401 20.12 -18.07 -1.98
N ILE A 402 20.56 -17.25 -2.94
CA ILE A 402 21.61 -16.25 -2.74
C ILE A 402 20.95 -14.88 -2.73
N TYR A 403 21.15 -14.15 -1.64
CA TYR A 403 20.48 -12.88 -1.37
C TYR A 403 21.51 -11.77 -1.20
N LEU A 404 21.20 -10.59 -1.72
CA LEU A 404 21.84 -9.34 -1.32
C LEU A 404 20.83 -8.57 -0.47
N ASN A 405 21.18 -8.30 0.78
CA ASN A 405 20.24 -7.85 1.81
C ASN A 405 19.06 -8.84 1.90
N GLU A 406 17.82 -8.36 1.72
CA GLU A 406 16.63 -9.21 1.69
C GLU A 406 16.19 -9.63 0.27
N LYS A 407 16.90 -9.19 -0.77
CA LYS A 407 16.54 -9.43 -2.16
C LYS A 407 17.16 -10.72 -2.68
N LEU A 408 16.31 -11.66 -3.10
CA LEU A 408 16.74 -12.90 -3.77
C LEU A 408 17.35 -12.57 -5.13
N LEU A 409 18.60 -12.94 -5.33
CA LEU A 409 19.31 -12.77 -6.60
C LEU A 409 19.12 -13.98 -7.49
N VAL A 410 19.40 -15.17 -6.95
CA VAL A 410 19.25 -16.45 -7.63
C VAL A 410 18.87 -17.54 -6.63
N ASP A 411 18.16 -18.57 -7.08
CA ASP A 411 17.78 -19.73 -6.27
C ASP A 411 18.22 -21.05 -6.94
N PRO A 412 19.54 -21.31 -7.08
CA PRO A 412 20.06 -22.48 -7.76
C PRO A 412 19.74 -23.79 -7.02
N MET A 413 19.40 -24.83 -7.79
CA MET A 413 19.30 -26.20 -7.29
C MET A 413 20.68 -26.84 -7.15
N VAL A 414 20.97 -27.40 -5.97
CA VAL A 414 22.22 -28.10 -5.70
C VAL A 414 22.13 -29.52 -6.27
N SER A 415 22.88 -29.78 -7.34
CA SER A 415 22.89 -31.09 -8.00
C SER A 415 23.89 -32.09 -7.41
N ALA A 416 24.98 -31.60 -6.83
CA ALA A 416 26.01 -32.39 -6.18
C ALA A 416 26.82 -31.52 -5.20
N PRO A 417 27.56 -32.11 -4.24
CA PRO A 417 28.47 -31.37 -3.38
C PRO A 417 29.53 -30.61 -4.19
N ILE A 418 29.73 -29.34 -3.86
CA ILE A 418 30.75 -28.49 -4.49
C ILE A 418 32.04 -28.57 -3.68
N LYS A 419 33.12 -29.03 -4.32
CA LYS A 419 34.43 -29.18 -3.70
C LYS A 419 35.37 -28.05 -4.10
N GLY A 420 36.36 -27.76 -3.26
CA GLY A 420 37.42 -26.79 -3.56
C GLY A 420 37.06 -25.33 -3.28
N GLY A 421 35.88 -25.05 -2.71
CA GLY A 421 35.52 -23.74 -2.17
C GLY A 421 35.10 -22.69 -3.20
N SER A 422 35.22 -22.96 -4.50
CA SER A 422 34.78 -22.03 -5.55
C SER A 422 33.32 -22.24 -5.93
N LEU A 423 32.56 -21.14 -5.97
CA LEU A 423 31.17 -21.09 -6.38
C LEU A 423 31.02 -20.18 -7.60
N ALA A 424 30.25 -20.62 -8.59
CA ALA A 424 29.84 -19.80 -9.73
C ALA A 424 28.32 -19.61 -9.68
N ILE A 425 27.90 -18.35 -9.68
CA ILE A 425 26.51 -17.91 -9.71
C ILE A 425 26.13 -17.70 -11.17
N SER A 426 25.35 -18.62 -11.70
CA SER A 426 24.79 -18.53 -13.06
C SER A 426 23.40 -17.92 -12.99
N GLY A 427 23.29 -16.64 -13.34
CA GLY A 427 22.06 -15.94 -13.68
C GLY A 427 22.26 -15.33 -15.06
N GLN A 428 21.23 -15.13 -15.86
CA GLN A 428 21.36 -14.49 -17.19
C GLN A 428 21.64 -12.99 -17.00
N PHE A 429 22.76 -12.63 -16.38
CA PHE A 429 23.15 -11.24 -16.13
C PHE A 429 23.66 -10.63 -17.42
N THR A 430 23.26 -9.39 -17.67
CA THR A 430 23.99 -8.49 -18.57
C THR A 430 25.35 -8.12 -17.94
N GLU A 431 26.27 -7.61 -18.76
CA GLU A 431 27.58 -7.15 -18.27
C GLU A 431 27.44 -6.03 -17.21
N GLU A 432 26.50 -5.10 -17.45
CA GLU A 432 26.24 -3.97 -16.56
C GLU A 432 25.69 -4.44 -15.21
N GLU A 433 24.68 -5.33 -15.22
CA GLU A 433 24.13 -5.91 -13.99
C GLU A 433 25.20 -6.69 -13.21
N ALA A 434 26.01 -7.50 -13.90
CA ALA A 434 27.06 -8.29 -13.25
C ALA A 434 28.13 -7.39 -12.61
N ASN A 435 28.55 -6.33 -13.29
CA ASN A 435 29.52 -5.38 -12.77
C ASN A 435 28.96 -4.56 -11.61
N ALA A 436 27.74 -4.03 -11.73
CA ALA A 436 27.07 -3.32 -10.65
C ALA A 436 26.93 -4.19 -9.40
N PHE A 437 26.59 -5.47 -9.59
CA PHE A 437 26.47 -6.43 -8.50
C PHE A 437 27.82 -6.74 -7.83
N ILE A 438 28.91 -6.85 -8.59
CA ILE A 438 30.24 -7.03 -7.98
C ILE A 438 30.63 -5.83 -7.11
N GLU A 439 30.29 -4.61 -7.52
CA GLU A 439 30.59 -3.44 -6.70
C GLU A 439 29.79 -3.45 -5.38
N ASP A 440 28.52 -3.86 -5.41
CA ASP A 440 27.73 -4.05 -4.19
C ASP A 440 28.30 -5.16 -3.29
N LEU A 441 28.72 -6.29 -3.88
CA LEU A 441 29.36 -7.38 -3.14
C LEU A 441 30.70 -6.95 -2.53
N LYS A 442 31.54 -6.23 -3.29
CA LYS A 442 32.81 -5.73 -2.77
C LYS A 442 32.59 -4.80 -1.59
N GLN A 443 31.55 -3.97 -1.64
CA GLN A 443 31.17 -3.12 -0.53
C GLN A 443 30.64 -3.92 0.67
N ALA A 444 29.91 -5.01 0.45
CA ALA A 444 29.52 -5.93 1.53
C ALA A 444 30.73 -6.53 2.25
N MET A 445 31.76 -6.90 1.49
CA MET A 445 32.96 -7.57 2.01
C MET A 445 34.06 -6.60 2.51
N ALA A 446 33.86 -5.28 2.41
CA ALA A 446 34.83 -4.24 2.76
C ALA A 446 34.61 -3.73 4.20
#